data_AF-A0A9W6YGS7-F1
#
_entry.id   AF-A0A9W6YGS7-F1
#
_cell.length_a   1.000
_cell.length_b   1.000
_cell.length_c   1.000
_cell.angle_alpha   90.00
_cell.angle_beta   90.00
_cell.angle_gamma   90.00
#
_symmetry.space_group_name_H-M   'P 1'
#
loop_
_entity.id
_entity.type
_entity.pdbx_description
1 polymer ?
#
loop_
_entity_poly.entity_id
_entity_poly.type
_entity_poly.pdbx_seq_one_letter_code
_entity_poly.pdbx_strand_id
1 'polypeptide(L)'
;MNTSLARTIKTLGVKPLSDLKLLRNENAYEQVASVSVNGSSQVLNSTGASFELIAEVPEFERGSKVGFEVRRSSAGDEVTTIVYDDAEKKVIIDRSNSSTATCAVFADNGVKPISESVWGYFYLYDIFTGASKSDVCEAKREKLSFHVFVDVSSVEVFVNDRFALSARIYPCASQTKSDGIALTASGDATFENVQVWTQPKHAWADKRTVTTF
;
A
#
# COMPACT_ATOMS: atom_id res chain seq x y z
N MET A 1 -23.25 -1.19 33.23
CA MET A 1 -22.47 -0.16 32.51
C MET A 1 -21.10 -0.75 32.24
N ASN A 2 -20.70 -0.88 30.96
CA ASN A 2 -19.40 -1.44 30.60
C ASN A 2 -18.38 -0.30 30.70
N THR A 3 -17.56 -0.28 31.74
CA THR A 3 -16.54 0.75 31.94
C THR A 3 -15.33 0.43 31.07
N SER A 4 -15.19 1.14 29.95
CA SER A 4 -14.01 1.04 29.09
C SER A 4 -12.82 1.70 29.78
N LEU A 5 -11.77 0.94 30.04
CA LEU A 5 -10.52 1.46 30.62
C LEU A 5 -9.70 2.14 29.53
N ALA A 6 -9.50 3.45 29.65
CA ALA A 6 -8.52 4.16 28.84
C ALA A 6 -7.09 3.81 29.30
N ARG A 7 -6.19 3.60 28.33
CA ARG A 7 -4.77 3.31 28.56
C ARG A 7 -3.90 4.11 27.60
N THR A 8 -2.72 4.50 28.06
CA THR A 8 -1.67 5.02 27.19
C THR A 8 -0.88 3.85 26.62
N ILE A 9 -0.79 3.77 25.29
CA ILE A 9 0.00 2.76 24.59
C ILE A 9 1.35 3.37 24.22
N LYS A 10 2.43 2.61 24.45
CA LYS A 10 3.76 2.92 23.93
C LYS A 10 4.21 1.72 23.11
N THR A 11 4.69 1.97 21.90
CA THR A 11 5.20 0.94 20.99
C THR A 11 6.40 1.48 20.22
N LEU A 12 7.12 0.59 19.54
CA LEU A 12 8.18 0.98 18.63
C LEU A 12 7.59 1.69 17.40
N GLY A 13 8.09 2.88 17.09
CA GLY A 13 7.77 3.58 15.86
C GLY A 13 8.67 3.09 14.71
N VAL A 14 8.08 2.91 13.52
CA VAL A 14 8.80 2.63 12.28
C VAL A 14 8.13 3.39 11.15
N LYS A 15 8.92 4.19 10.43
CA LYS A 15 8.46 4.97 9.30
C LYS A 15 9.61 5.23 8.32
N PRO A 16 9.31 5.59 7.07
CA PRO A 16 10.34 5.93 6.10
C PRO A 16 11.19 7.11 6.56
N LEU A 17 12.47 7.09 6.16
CA LEU A 17 13.35 8.23 6.41
C LEU A 17 12.83 9.45 5.64
N SER A 18 12.71 10.60 6.30
CA SER A 18 12.12 11.81 5.71
C SER A 18 12.81 12.28 4.44
N ASP A 19 14.10 11.98 4.29
CA ASP A 19 14.93 12.43 3.18
C ASP A 19 14.64 11.68 1.88
N LEU A 20 13.89 10.56 1.94
CA LEU A 20 13.41 9.89 0.72
C LEU A 20 12.54 10.80 -0.14
N LYS A 21 11.92 11.85 0.45
CA LYS A 21 11.21 12.89 -0.31
C LYS A 21 12.09 13.61 -1.34
N LEU A 22 13.41 13.62 -1.16
CA LEU A 22 14.35 14.22 -2.12
C LEU A 22 14.34 13.48 -3.46
N LEU A 23 13.97 12.19 -3.46
CA LEU A 23 13.84 11.36 -4.65
C LEU A 23 12.53 11.57 -5.40
N ARG A 24 11.56 12.30 -4.83
CA ARG A 24 10.30 12.62 -5.50
C ARG A 24 10.54 13.43 -6.77
N ASN A 25 9.77 13.09 -7.79
CA ASN A 25 9.70 13.83 -9.03
C ASN A 25 8.40 14.66 -9.03
N GLU A 26 8.52 15.95 -8.73
CA GLU A 26 7.37 16.86 -8.64
C GLU A 26 6.66 17.08 -9.99
N ASN A 27 7.30 16.75 -11.11
CA ASN A 27 6.66 16.80 -12.43
C ASN A 27 5.79 15.56 -12.72
N ALA A 28 5.91 14.51 -11.91
CA ALA A 28 5.22 13.23 -12.05
C ALA A 28 4.42 12.90 -10.78
N TYR A 29 3.80 13.95 -10.23
CA TYR A 29 2.98 13.93 -9.02
C TYR A 29 1.49 13.95 -9.35
N GLU A 30 0.72 13.11 -8.66
CA GLU A 30 -0.73 13.11 -8.66
C GLU A 30 -1.25 13.28 -7.22
N GLN A 31 -2.17 14.23 -7.05
CA GLN A 31 -3.02 14.35 -5.87
C GLN A 31 -4.43 13.94 -6.28
N VAL A 32 -4.98 12.91 -5.65
CA VAL A 32 -6.38 12.51 -5.86
C VAL A 32 -7.25 13.23 -4.83
N ALA A 33 -8.40 13.73 -5.28
CA ALA A 33 -9.43 14.24 -4.38
C ALA A 33 -9.95 13.11 -3.47
N SER A 34 -10.59 13.49 -2.36
CA SER A 34 -11.27 12.51 -1.50
C SER A 34 -12.24 11.67 -2.33
N VAL A 35 -12.19 10.36 -2.14
CA VAL A 35 -12.95 9.43 -2.97
C VAL A 35 -13.45 8.23 -2.18
N SER A 36 -14.70 7.86 -2.45
CA SER A 36 -15.34 6.70 -1.85
C SER A 36 -15.29 5.53 -2.83
N VAL A 37 -14.83 4.38 -2.32
CA VAL A 37 -14.76 3.10 -3.04
C VAL A 37 -15.61 2.10 -2.27
N ASN A 38 -16.44 1.34 -2.98
CA ASN A 38 -17.30 0.30 -2.39
C ASN A 38 -17.26 -0.95 -3.26
N GLY A 39 -16.79 -2.06 -2.68
CA GLY A 39 -16.82 -3.39 -3.31
C GLY A 39 -16.14 -3.44 -4.69
N SER A 40 -15.16 -2.57 -4.92
CA SER A 40 -14.59 -2.31 -6.24
C SER A 40 -13.17 -1.73 -6.13
N SER A 41 -12.56 -1.49 -7.29
CA SER A 41 -11.28 -0.82 -7.40
C SER A 41 -11.38 0.41 -8.30
N GLN A 42 -10.73 1.50 -7.90
CA GLN A 42 -10.64 2.73 -8.67
C GLN A 42 -9.21 2.94 -9.15
N VAL A 43 -9.02 2.85 -10.46
CA VAL A 43 -7.73 3.06 -11.12
C VAL A 43 -7.34 4.54 -11.04
N LEU A 44 -6.08 4.81 -10.70
CA LEU A 44 -5.51 6.16 -10.65
C LEU A 44 -4.94 6.56 -12.01
N ASN A 45 -4.70 7.86 -12.23
CA ASN A 45 -4.07 8.30 -13.47
C ASN A 45 -2.58 7.97 -13.49
N SER A 46 -1.94 7.97 -12.32
CA SER A 46 -0.55 7.56 -12.16
C SER A 46 -0.36 6.10 -12.53
N THR A 47 0.64 5.85 -13.36
CA THR A 47 1.13 4.53 -13.72
C THR A 47 2.64 4.52 -13.60
N GLY A 48 3.22 3.37 -13.27
CA GLY A 48 4.66 3.22 -13.19
C GLY A 48 5.12 1.92 -12.55
N ALA A 49 6.34 1.52 -12.90
CA ALA A 49 7.02 0.41 -12.25
C ALA A 49 7.65 0.81 -10.90
N SER A 50 7.93 2.10 -10.72
CA SER A 50 8.53 2.66 -9.51
C SER A 50 7.79 3.94 -9.09
N PHE A 51 7.32 3.98 -7.85
CA PHE A 51 6.54 5.09 -7.29
C PHE A 51 6.50 5.06 -5.74
N GLU A 52 6.20 6.21 -5.18
CA GLU A 52 5.80 6.40 -3.78
C GLU A 52 4.30 6.71 -3.74
N LEU A 53 3.56 6.09 -2.82
CA LEU A 53 2.14 6.32 -2.59
C LEU A 53 1.90 6.61 -1.11
N ILE A 54 1.18 7.69 -0.81
CA ILE A 54 0.68 8.01 0.52
C ILE A 54 -0.83 8.12 0.44
N ALA A 55 -1.54 7.53 1.39
CA ALA A 55 -2.99 7.61 1.45
C ALA A 55 -3.49 7.40 2.88
N GLU A 56 -4.63 8.00 3.17
CA GLU A 56 -5.30 7.86 4.45
C GLU A 56 -6.73 7.38 4.25
N VAL A 57 -7.21 6.54 5.16
CA VAL A 57 -8.56 5.99 5.18
C VAL A 57 -9.16 6.28 6.55
N PRO A 58 -9.81 7.45 6.74
CA PRO A 58 -10.38 7.82 8.04
C PRO A 58 -11.53 6.91 8.45
N GLU A 59 -12.32 6.44 7.49
CA GLU A 59 -13.52 5.64 7.73
C GLU A 59 -13.66 4.58 6.63
N PHE A 60 -13.94 3.35 7.07
CA PHE A 60 -14.24 2.21 6.21
C PHE A 60 -15.07 1.18 7.00
N GLU A 61 -15.79 0.33 6.28
CA GLU A 61 -16.67 -0.69 6.83
C GLU A 61 -15.91 -1.67 7.73
N ARG A 62 -16.40 -1.90 8.95
CA ARG A 62 -15.78 -2.82 9.91
C ARG A 62 -15.75 -4.25 9.34
N GLY A 63 -14.63 -4.94 9.52
CA GLY A 63 -14.45 -6.30 9.00
C GLY A 63 -14.17 -6.39 7.49
N SER A 64 -14.15 -5.26 6.77
CA SER A 64 -13.80 -5.23 5.35
C SER A 64 -12.28 -5.15 5.12
N LYS A 65 -11.88 -5.24 3.85
CA LYS A 65 -10.51 -5.03 3.36
C LYS A 65 -10.42 -3.70 2.63
N VAL A 66 -9.33 -2.98 2.85
CA VAL A 66 -9.06 -1.70 2.17
C VAL A 66 -7.57 -1.53 1.88
N GLY A 67 -7.23 -0.97 0.73
CA GLY A 67 -5.85 -0.70 0.35
C GLY A 67 -5.68 -0.40 -1.14
N PHE A 68 -4.72 -1.06 -1.78
CA PHE A 68 -4.25 -0.73 -3.12
C PHE A 68 -3.97 -1.96 -3.99
N GLU A 69 -4.18 -1.83 -5.29
CA GLU A 69 -3.63 -2.72 -6.31
C GLU A 69 -2.42 -2.01 -6.95
N VAL A 70 -1.29 -2.71 -7.05
CA VAL A 70 -0.05 -2.18 -7.61
C VAL A 70 0.51 -3.12 -8.66
N ARG A 71 1.23 -2.54 -9.63
CA ARG A 71 1.78 -3.28 -10.78
C ARG A 71 0.69 -4.08 -11.49
N ARG A 72 -0.49 -3.48 -11.57
CA ARG A 72 -1.70 -4.05 -12.17
C ARG A 72 -1.60 -3.97 -13.69
N SER A 73 -1.88 -5.06 -14.38
CA SER A 73 -2.04 -5.06 -15.83
C SER A 73 -3.47 -4.65 -16.20
N SER A 74 -3.64 -3.91 -17.30
CA SER A 74 -4.98 -3.56 -17.78
C SER A 74 -5.76 -4.78 -18.31
N ALA A 75 -5.06 -5.85 -18.67
CA ALA A 75 -5.66 -7.14 -19.02
C ALA A 75 -6.17 -7.93 -17.79
N GLY A 76 -5.74 -7.56 -16.57
CA GLY A 76 -6.14 -8.23 -15.33
C GLY A 76 -5.44 -9.56 -15.05
N ASP A 77 -4.43 -9.92 -15.83
CA ASP A 77 -3.62 -11.13 -15.66
C ASP A 77 -2.52 -11.00 -14.60
N GLU A 78 -2.13 -9.78 -14.24
CA GLU A 78 -1.13 -9.52 -13.20
C GLU A 78 -1.57 -8.40 -12.26
N VAL A 79 -1.49 -8.64 -10.97
CA VAL A 79 -1.77 -7.67 -9.91
C VAL A 79 -1.12 -8.10 -8.61
N THR A 80 -0.56 -7.14 -7.87
CA THR A 80 -0.21 -7.32 -6.46
C THR A 80 -1.16 -6.47 -5.63
N THR A 81 -1.74 -7.04 -4.58
CA THR A 81 -2.73 -6.36 -3.73
C THR A 81 -2.16 -6.12 -2.35
N ILE A 82 -2.16 -4.87 -1.90
CA ILE A 82 -1.71 -4.44 -0.58
C ILE A 82 -2.95 -4.01 0.20
N VAL A 83 -3.32 -4.74 1.25
CA VAL A 83 -4.55 -4.45 2.01
C VAL A 83 -4.35 -4.55 3.51
N TYR A 84 -5.09 -3.72 4.24
CA TYR A 84 -5.44 -4.00 5.63
C TYR A 84 -6.73 -4.81 5.64
N ASP A 85 -6.69 -5.99 6.26
CA ASP A 85 -7.84 -6.84 6.54
C ASP A 85 -8.29 -6.61 7.99
N ASP A 86 -9.43 -5.93 8.17
CA ASP A 86 -9.94 -5.67 9.50
C ASP A 86 -10.51 -6.92 10.17
N ALA A 87 -11.08 -7.88 9.44
CA ALA A 87 -11.59 -9.10 10.07
C ALA A 87 -10.45 -9.89 10.72
N GLU A 88 -9.33 -10.02 10.01
CA GLU A 88 -8.16 -10.79 10.49
C GLU A 88 -7.14 -9.97 11.27
N LYS A 89 -7.27 -8.63 11.28
CA LYS A 89 -6.32 -7.69 11.88
C LYS A 89 -4.91 -7.85 11.31
N LYS A 90 -4.81 -7.84 9.97
CA LYS A 90 -3.56 -8.05 9.24
C LYS A 90 -3.34 -6.97 8.19
N VAL A 91 -2.08 -6.60 7.98
CA VAL A 91 -1.64 -5.97 6.73
C VAL A 91 -1.06 -7.08 5.86
N ILE A 92 -1.48 -7.13 4.60
CA ILE A 92 -1.20 -8.22 3.66
C ILE A 92 -0.67 -7.63 2.36
N ILE A 93 0.42 -8.23 1.85
CA ILE A 93 0.86 -8.11 0.46
C ILE A 93 0.53 -9.44 -0.22
N ASP A 94 -0.58 -9.48 -0.94
CA ASP A 94 -1.00 -10.60 -1.76
C ASP A 94 -0.31 -10.54 -3.12
N ARG A 95 0.51 -11.55 -3.38
CA ARG A 95 1.30 -11.68 -4.61
C ARG A 95 0.95 -12.94 -5.40
N SER A 96 -0.19 -13.56 -5.09
CA SER A 96 -0.68 -14.79 -5.75
C SER A 96 -0.84 -14.62 -7.25
N ASN A 97 -1.23 -13.43 -7.69
CA ASN A 97 -1.38 -13.03 -9.09
C ASN A 97 -0.35 -11.98 -9.51
N SER A 98 0.76 -11.83 -8.80
CA SER A 98 1.76 -10.80 -9.11
C SER A 98 2.54 -11.04 -10.40
N SER A 99 2.49 -12.27 -10.93
CA SER A 99 3.22 -12.68 -12.12
C SER A 99 2.52 -13.84 -12.80
N THR A 100 2.46 -13.84 -14.13
CA THR A 100 2.06 -15.03 -14.91
C THR A 100 3.17 -16.09 -14.96
N ALA A 101 4.40 -15.73 -14.58
CA ALA A 101 5.60 -16.58 -14.67
C ALA A 101 5.89 -17.12 -16.09
N THR A 102 5.40 -16.45 -17.14
CA THR A 102 5.56 -16.88 -18.54
C THR A 102 6.73 -16.22 -19.27
N CYS A 103 7.32 -15.18 -18.70
CA CYS A 103 8.45 -14.48 -19.30
C CYS A 103 9.75 -15.32 -19.27
N ALA A 104 10.65 -15.04 -20.22
CA ALA A 104 11.87 -15.81 -20.49
C ALA A 104 12.69 -16.15 -19.22
N VAL A 105 12.85 -15.19 -18.30
CA VAL A 105 13.59 -15.41 -17.05
C VAL A 105 13.06 -16.60 -16.23
N PHE A 106 11.75 -16.83 -16.24
CA PHE A 106 11.12 -17.95 -15.53
C PHE A 106 11.02 -19.19 -16.41
N ALA A 107 10.56 -19.02 -17.65
CA ALA A 107 10.36 -20.12 -18.59
C ALA A 107 11.68 -20.85 -18.93
N ASP A 108 12.73 -20.11 -19.27
CA ASP A 108 14.00 -20.67 -19.74
C ASP A 108 14.78 -21.35 -18.60
N ASN A 109 14.55 -20.90 -17.36
CA ASN A 109 15.23 -21.44 -16.17
C ASN A 109 14.38 -22.48 -15.41
N GLY A 110 13.15 -22.76 -15.86
CA GLY A 110 12.27 -23.74 -15.21
C GLY A 110 11.89 -23.39 -13.76
N VAL A 111 11.86 -22.09 -13.43
CA VAL A 111 11.56 -21.58 -12.08
C VAL A 111 10.32 -20.70 -12.09
N LYS A 112 9.70 -20.54 -10.91
CA LYS A 112 8.56 -19.64 -10.72
C LYS A 112 8.86 -18.64 -9.60
N PRO A 113 8.34 -17.40 -9.68
CA PRO A 113 8.42 -16.49 -8.57
C PRO A 113 7.59 -17.02 -7.40
N ILE A 114 7.99 -16.67 -6.18
CA ILE A 114 7.22 -16.96 -4.97
C ILE A 114 5.88 -16.20 -5.02
N SER A 115 4.77 -16.91 -4.79
CA SER A 115 3.41 -16.37 -4.93
C SER A 115 2.63 -16.32 -3.60
N GLU A 116 3.16 -16.90 -2.53
CA GLU A 116 2.51 -16.89 -1.20
C GLU A 116 2.46 -15.49 -0.60
N SER A 117 1.29 -15.05 -0.14
CA SER A 117 1.12 -13.73 0.49
C SER A 117 2.03 -13.53 1.70
N VAL A 118 2.57 -12.33 1.85
CA VAL A 118 3.32 -11.92 3.03
C VAL A 118 2.40 -11.06 3.89
N TRP A 119 2.39 -11.26 5.20
CA TRP A 119 1.47 -10.54 6.09
C TRP A 119 2.04 -10.38 7.49
N GLY A 120 1.45 -9.44 8.25
CA GLY A 120 1.74 -9.25 9.67
C GLY A 120 0.51 -8.69 10.40
N TYR A 121 0.39 -9.00 11.70
CA TYR A 121 -0.70 -8.49 12.51
C TYR A 121 -0.59 -6.98 12.73
N PHE A 122 -1.74 -6.31 12.66
CA PHE A 122 -1.85 -4.88 12.90
C PHE A 122 -3.24 -4.56 13.47
N TYR A 123 -3.28 -3.75 14.52
CA TYR A 123 -4.51 -3.37 15.20
C TYR A 123 -4.68 -1.86 15.14
N LEU A 124 -5.84 -1.42 14.67
CA LEU A 124 -6.29 -0.05 14.82
C LEU A 124 -6.88 0.14 16.22
N TYR A 125 -6.47 1.22 16.88
CA TYR A 125 -6.91 1.60 18.21
C TYR A 125 -8.16 2.48 18.15
N ASP A 126 -9.05 2.34 19.12
CA ASP A 126 -10.08 3.33 19.37
C ASP A 126 -9.49 4.42 20.29
N ILE A 127 -9.43 5.64 19.79
CA ILE A 127 -8.86 6.81 20.46
C ILE A 127 -9.99 7.55 21.16
N PHE A 128 -9.83 7.77 22.47
CA PHE A 128 -10.76 8.58 23.25
C PHE A 128 -10.49 10.06 23.03
N THR A 129 -11.48 10.79 22.52
CA THR A 129 -11.44 12.24 22.34
C THR A 129 -12.43 12.88 23.30
N GLY A 130 -11.94 13.64 24.27
CA GLY A 130 -12.78 14.30 25.28
C GLY A 130 -11.96 14.67 26.50
N ALA A 131 -11.89 15.96 26.81
CA ALA A 131 -11.25 16.44 28.03
C ALA A 131 -12.14 16.10 29.24
N SER A 132 -11.55 15.48 30.26
CA SER A 132 -11.79 15.47 31.74
C SER A 132 -12.98 16.22 32.42
N LYS A 133 -14.01 16.69 31.71
CA LYS A 133 -15.08 17.57 32.20
C LYS A 133 -16.50 16.99 32.05
N SER A 134 -16.67 15.84 31.41
CA SER A 134 -17.92 15.06 31.43
C SER A 134 -17.63 13.57 31.60
N ASP A 135 -18.53 12.84 32.26
CA ASP A 135 -18.45 11.38 32.45
C ASP A 135 -18.67 10.57 31.15
N VAL A 136 -18.70 11.24 29.99
CA VAL A 136 -18.95 10.63 28.67
C VAL A 136 -17.73 10.87 27.80
N CYS A 137 -16.97 9.80 27.53
CA CYS A 137 -15.87 9.81 26.57
C CYS A 137 -16.35 9.23 25.24
N GLU A 138 -16.20 9.99 24.15
CA GLU A 138 -16.38 9.45 22.81
C GLU A 138 -15.09 8.77 22.35
N ALA A 139 -15.23 7.59 21.72
CA ALA A 139 -14.12 6.86 21.14
C ALA A 139 -14.29 6.82 19.63
N LYS A 140 -13.26 7.26 18.91
CA LYS A 140 -13.19 7.14 17.45
C LYS A 140 -12.03 6.22 17.09
N ARG A 141 -12.26 5.24 16.20
CA ARG A 141 -11.15 4.44 15.65
C ARG A 141 -10.15 5.35 14.98
N GLU A 142 -8.86 5.10 15.22
CA GLU A 142 -7.81 5.83 14.54
C GLU A 142 -7.92 5.66 13.02
N LYS A 143 -7.54 6.72 12.31
CA LYS A 143 -7.43 6.69 10.86
C LYS A 143 -6.34 5.71 10.44
N LEU A 144 -6.61 4.92 9.41
CA LEU A 144 -5.61 4.07 8.78
C LEU A 144 -4.79 4.94 7.81
N SER A 145 -3.46 4.88 7.90
CA SER A 145 -2.55 5.67 7.10
C SER A 145 -1.49 4.76 6.50
N PHE A 146 -1.38 4.79 5.17
CA PHE A 146 -0.43 4.02 4.40
C PHE A 146 0.64 4.92 3.80
N HIS A 147 1.87 4.42 3.82
CA HIS A 147 2.99 4.96 3.05
C HIS A 147 3.68 3.78 2.36
N VAL A 148 3.55 3.72 1.04
CA VAL A 148 3.97 2.58 0.21
C VAL A 148 5.03 3.03 -0.78
N PHE A 149 6.07 2.21 -0.94
CA PHE A 149 7.04 2.32 -2.02
C PHE A 149 6.98 1.08 -2.89
N VAL A 150 6.92 1.28 -4.19
CA VAL A 150 7.14 0.22 -5.17
C VAL A 150 8.34 0.64 -6.01
N ASP A 151 9.32 -0.23 -6.18
CA ASP A 151 10.47 0.02 -7.04
C ASP A 151 10.84 -1.24 -7.83
N VAL A 152 10.30 -1.34 -9.04
CA VAL A 152 10.47 -2.43 -10.01
C VAL A 152 10.06 -3.82 -9.50
N SER A 153 10.72 -4.37 -8.49
CA SER A 153 10.40 -5.65 -7.89
C SER A 153 10.24 -5.59 -6.38
N SER A 154 10.65 -4.51 -5.71
CA SER A 154 10.41 -4.34 -4.28
C SER A 154 9.10 -3.62 -4.03
N VAL A 155 8.41 -4.07 -2.99
CA VAL A 155 7.26 -3.40 -2.38
C VAL A 155 7.56 -3.24 -0.90
N GLU A 156 7.45 -2.02 -0.39
CA GLU A 156 7.60 -1.69 1.03
C GLU A 156 6.36 -0.93 1.50
N VAL A 157 5.76 -1.39 2.60
CA VAL A 157 4.49 -0.88 3.12
C VAL A 157 4.69 -0.47 4.56
N PHE A 158 4.41 0.79 4.87
CA PHE A 158 4.41 1.34 6.22
C PHE A 158 3.00 1.74 6.61
N VAL A 159 2.60 1.40 7.84
CA VAL A 159 1.24 1.68 8.34
C VAL A 159 1.29 2.35 9.72
N ASN A 160 0.60 3.50 9.83
CA ASN A 160 0.47 4.36 11.02
C ASN A 160 1.76 4.52 11.84
N ASP A 161 2.90 4.71 11.16
CA ASP A 161 4.23 4.92 11.76
C ASP A 161 4.67 3.85 12.78
N ARG A 162 4.11 2.63 12.73
CA ARG A 162 4.42 1.55 13.70
C ARG A 162 4.41 0.13 13.13
N PHE A 163 4.25 0.01 11.82
CA PHE A 163 4.27 -1.26 11.11
C PHE A 163 5.01 -1.09 9.79
N ALA A 164 5.82 -2.08 9.43
CA ALA A 164 6.53 -2.15 8.16
C ALA A 164 6.47 -3.59 7.62
N LEU A 165 6.27 -3.73 6.30
CA LEU A 165 6.24 -5.02 5.61
C LEU A 165 6.86 -4.87 4.23
N SER A 166 7.74 -5.81 3.87
CA SER A 166 8.44 -5.80 2.60
C SER A 166 8.24 -7.10 1.85
N ALA A 167 8.12 -7.02 0.53
CA ALA A 167 8.00 -8.17 -0.35
C ALA A 167 8.72 -7.94 -1.69
N ARG A 168 8.93 -9.04 -2.42
CA ARG A 168 9.34 -9.03 -3.82
C ARG A 168 8.20 -9.49 -4.72
N ILE A 169 8.06 -8.84 -5.87
CA ILE A 169 7.12 -9.14 -6.94
C ILE A 169 7.83 -9.12 -8.30
N TYR A 170 7.36 -9.93 -9.25
CA TYR A 170 8.03 -10.10 -10.55
C TYR A 170 7.02 -10.22 -11.72
N PRO A 171 6.19 -9.20 -11.98
CA PRO A 171 5.28 -9.22 -13.11
C PRO A 171 6.06 -9.35 -14.43
N CYS A 172 5.57 -10.23 -15.30
CA CYS A 172 6.13 -10.48 -16.62
C CYS A 172 5.64 -9.49 -17.68
N ALA A 173 4.51 -8.80 -17.44
CA ALA A 173 3.83 -7.94 -18.40
C ALA A 173 3.54 -8.67 -19.73
N SER A 174 3.07 -9.92 -19.62
CA SER A 174 2.90 -10.84 -20.76
C SER A 174 1.83 -10.39 -21.76
N GLN A 175 0.74 -9.76 -21.29
CA GLN A 175 -0.34 -9.29 -22.15
C GLN A 175 -0.34 -7.78 -22.34
N THR A 176 -0.31 -7.05 -21.23
CA THR A 176 -0.18 -5.58 -21.21
C THR A 176 0.88 -5.18 -20.20
N LYS A 177 1.28 -3.90 -20.21
CA LYS A 177 2.14 -3.37 -19.15
C LYS A 177 1.50 -3.60 -17.79
N SER A 178 2.33 -3.96 -16.82
CA SER A 178 1.95 -4.18 -15.43
C SER A 178 2.43 -3.00 -14.59
N ASP A 179 1.87 -1.82 -14.87
CA ASP A 179 2.26 -0.52 -14.31
C ASP A 179 1.08 0.26 -13.70
N GLY A 180 -0.11 -0.33 -13.69
CA GLY A 180 -1.30 0.27 -13.11
C GLY A 180 -1.28 0.34 -11.58
N ILE A 181 -1.95 1.37 -11.06
CA ILE A 181 -2.16 1.62 -9.63
C ILE A 181 -3.66 1.84 -9.42
N ALA A 182 -4.25 1.21 -8.40
CA ALA A 182 -5.65 1.43 -8.04
C ALA A 182 -5.84 1.48 -6.53
N LEU A 183 -6.85 2.23 -6.08
CA LEU A 183 -7.44 2.08 -4.75
C LEU A 183 -8.38 0.87 -4.79
N THR A 184 -8.48 0.11 -3.70
CA THR A 184 -9.41 -1.02 -3.61
C THR A 184 -10.05 -1.14 -2.25
N ALA A 185 -11.33 -1.49 -2.22
CA ALA A 185 -12.07 -1.76 -0.99
C ALA A 185 -13.10 -2.87 -1.22
N SER A 186 -13.21 -3.82 -0.29
CA SER A 186 -14.20 -4.89 -0.35
C SER A 186 -15.58 -4.49 0.20
N GLY A 187 -15.65 -3.36 0.88
CA GLY A 187 -16.87 -2.72 1.40
C GLY A 187 -16.73 -1.21 1.28
N ASP A 188 -17.58 -0.44 1.96
CA ASP A 188 -17.50 1.03 1.93
C ASP A 188 -16.18 1.54 2.53
N ALA A 189 -15.43 2.37 1.80
CA ALA A 189 -14.25 3.04 2.30
C ALA A 189 -14.08 4.43 1.66
N THR A 190 -13.66 5.41 2.44
CA THR A 190 -13.27 6.73 1.93
C THR A 190 -11.76 6.88 2.02
N PHE A 191 -11.14 7.16 0.88
CA PHE A 191 -9.72 7.50 0.77
C PHE A 191 -9.56 9.02 0.74
N GLU A 192 -8.62 9.51 1.53
CA GLU A 192 -8.24 10.92 1.62
C GLU A 192 -6.72 11.05 1.47
N ASN A 193 -6.27 12.27 1.16
CA ASN A 193 -4.84 12.62 1.07
C ASN A 193 -4.02 11.66 0.19
N VAL A 194 -4.65 11.08 -0.84
CA VAL A 194 -4.02 10.15 -1.76
C VAL A 194 -3.06 10.92 -2.66
N GLN A 195 -1.79 10.58 -2.55
CA GLN A 195 -0.67 11.22 -3.22
C GLN A 195 0.19 10.15 -3.86
N VAL A 196 0.55 10.34 -5.13
CA VAL A 196 1.42 9.41 -5.86
C VAL A 196 2.52 10.19 -6.56
N TRP A 197 3.78 9.81 -6.31
CA TRP A 197 4.93 10.29 -7.07
C TRP A 197 5.49 9.13 -7.89
N THR A 198 5.43 9.23 -9.21
CA THR A 198 6.01 8.25 -10.12
C THR A 198 7.37 8.72 -10.65
N GLN A 199 8.10 7.83 -11.34
CA GLN A 199 9.38 8.16 -11.98
C GLN A 199 10.36 8.87 -11.01
N PRO A 200 10.68 8.23 -9.86
CA PRO A 200 11.55 8.85 -8.87
C PRO A 200 12.92 9.18 -9.47
N LYS A 201 13.58 10.19 -8.92
CA LYS A 201 14.97 10.51 -9.24
C LYS A 201 15.85 9.31 -8.94
N HIS A 202 16.95 9.19 -9.67
CA HIS A 202 17.90 8.11 -9.44
C HIS A 202 18.51 8.20 -8.04
N ALA A 203 18.51 7.08 -7.33
CA ALA A 203 19.21 6.94 -6.05
C ALA A 203 20.74 6.98 -6.22
N TRP A 204 21.24 6.69 -7.42
CA TRP A 204 22.65 6.74 -7.78
C TRP A 204 22.95 8.05 -8.52
N ALA A 205 23.98 8.77 -8.07
CA ALA A 205 24.40 10.03 -8.70
C ALA A 205 24.84 9.83 -10.15
N ASP A 206 25.53 8.71 -10.41
CA ASP A 206 26.02 8.36 -11.74
C ASP A 206 25.10 7.34 -12.42
N LYS A 207 24.79 7.59 -13.70
CA LYS A 207 24.07 6.61 -14.52
C LYS A 207 25.02 5.48 -14.88
N ARG A 208 24.74 4.28 -14.38
CA ARG A 208 25.47 3.08 -14.79
C ARG A 208 25.17 2.77 -16.26
N THR A 209 26.21 2.71 -17.09
CA THR A 209 26.11 2.11 -18.43
C THR A 209 26.24 0.61 -18.27
N VAL A 210 25.18 -0.14 -18.58
CA VAL A 210 25.25 -1.60 -18.65
C VAL A 210 25.52 -1.96 -20.09
N THR A 211 26.63 -2.63 -20.36
CA THR A 211 26.93 -3.18 -21.68
C THR A 211 25.84 -4.20 -22.01
N THR A 212 25.09 -3.97 -23.09
CA THR A 212 24.23 -4.99 -23.67
C THR A 212 25.14 -6.04 -24.30
N PHE A 213 25.11 -7.26 -23.74
CA PHE A 213 25.78 -8.43 -24.33
C PHE A 213 24.97 -9.00 -25.48
#